data_AF-A0A966UV95-F1
#
_entry.id   AF-A0A966UV95-F1
#
_cell.length_a   1.000
_cell.length_b   1.000
_cell.length_c   1.000
_cell.angle_alpha   90.00
_cell.angle_beta   90.00
_cell.angle_gamma   90.00
#
_symmetry.space_group_name_H-M   'P 1'
#
loop_
_entity.id
_entity.type
_entity.pdbx_description
1 polymer ?
#
loop_
_entity_poly.entity_id
_entity_poly.type
_entity_poly.pdbx_seq_one_letter_code
_entity_poly.pdbx_strand_id
1 'polypeptide(L)' 'MTLPKISVVTPCFNSIATIRDTIESVRRQDYPAIEHIVMDGGSTDGTVEVLKSHPSLQFWSGPDEGHYDA' A
#
# COMPACT_ATOMS: atom_id res chain seq x y z
N MET A 1 15.50 24.99 -2.07
CA MET A 1 14.57 24.59 -0.99
C MET A 1 14.33 23.10 -1.12
N THR A 2 14.41 22.34 -0.04
CA THR A 2 14.07 20.89 -0.06
C THR A 2 12.57 20.74 0.10
N LEU A 3 11.94 19.98 -0.79
CA LEU A 3 10.52 19.65 -0.68
C LEU A 3 10.32 18.64 0.46
N PRO A 4 9.26 18.75 1.28
CA PRO A 4 8.98 17.77 2.33
C PRO A 4 8.71 16.38 1.73
N LYS A 5 9.11 15.32 2.40
CA LYS A 5 8.71 13.96 2.00
C LYS A 5 7.25 13.73 2.38
N ILE A 6 6.46 13.18 1.47
CA ILE A 6 5.08 12.76 1.72
C ILE A 6 5.06 11.23 1.77
N SER A 7 4.62 10.67 2.89
CA SER A 7 4.37 9.23 3.02
C SER A 7 2.88 8.97 2.86
N VAL A 8 2.53 8.19 1.84
CA VAL A 8 1.18 7.66 1.63
C VAL A 8 1.14 6.26 2.23
N VAL A 9 0.32 6.07 3.26
CA VAL A 9 0.11 4.75 3.89
C VAL A 9 -1.26 4.25 3.49
N THR A 10 -1.32 3.07 2.85
CA THR A 10 -2.56 2.46 2.36
C THR A 10 -2.82 1.16 3.12
N PRO A 11 -3.74 1.14 4.11
CA PRO A 11 -4.22 -0.12 4.67
C PRO A 11 -5.11 -0.84 3.65
N CYS A 12 -5.01 -2.17 3.57
CA CYS A 12 -5.89 -2.98 2.75
C CYS A 12 -6.14 -4.36 3.37
N PHE A 13 -7.31 -4.93 3.06
CA PHE A 13 -7.65 -6.32 3.34
C PHE A 13 -8.60 -6.80 2.25
N ASN A 14 -8.31 -7.96 1.66
CA ASN A 14 -9.01 -8.54 0.51
C ASN A 14 -9.41 -7.48 -0.55
N SER A 15 -8.41 -6.77 -1.06
CA SER A 15 -8.56 -5.63 -1.98
C SER A 15 -8.10 -5.93 -3.41
N ILE A 16 -8.18 -7.18 -3.87
CA ILE A 16 -7.70 -7.59 -5.20
C ILE A 16 -8.31 -6.76 -6.33
N ALA A 17 -9.56 -6.33 -6.17
CA ALA A 17 -10.30 -5.56 -7.15
C ALA A 17 -9.78 -4.12 -7.35
N THR A 18 -9.06 -3.55 -6.37
CA THR A 18 -8.73 -2.11 -6.36
C THR A 18 -7.25 -1.82 -6.09
N ILE A 19 -6.51 -2.73 -5.46
CA ILE A 19 -5.15 -2.45 -4.96
C ILE A 19 -4.19 -2.04 -6.08
N ARG A 20 -4.31 -2.64 -7.27
CA ARG A 20 -3.48 -2.30 -8.44
C ARG A 20 -3.69 -0.85 -8.87
N ASP A 21 -4.95 -0.43 -9.00
CA ASP A 21 -5.28 0.93 -9.43
C ASP A 21 -4.83 1.97 -8.40
N THR A 22 -4.92 1.63 -7.11
CA THR A 22 -4.42 2.47 -6.01
C THR A 22 -2.91 2.67 -6.09
N ILE A 23 -2.13 1.60 -6.26
CA ILE A 23 -0.66 1.67 -6.41
C ILE A 23 -0.29 2.54 -7.61
N GLU A 24 -0.96 2.30 -8.74
CA GLU A 24 -0.72 3.04 -9.96
C GLU A 24 -1.12 4.52 -9.84
N SER A 25 -2.17 4.82 -9.06
CA SER A 25 -2.57 6.20 -8.75
C SER A 25 -1.49 6.95 -7.98
N VAL A 26 -0.94 6.35 -6.92
CA VAL A 26 0.13 6.97 -6.12
C VAL A 26 1.44 7.06 -6.91
N ARG A 27 1.73 6.08 -7.77
CA ARG A 27 2.92 6.08 -8.62
C ARG A 27 2.91 7.19 -9.69
N ARG A 28 1.73 7.60 -10.16
CA ARG A 28 1.56 8.63 -11.20
C ARG A 28 1.61 10.06 -10.68
N GLN A 29 1.76 10.27 -9.38
CA GLN A 29 1.86 11.61 -8.81
C GLN A 29 3.12 12.32 -9.34
N ASP A 30 3.02 13.62 -9.59
CA ASP A 30 4.10 14.47 -10.09
C ASP A 30 4.95 15.10 -8.96
N TYR A 31 4.61 14.82 -7.71
CA TYR A 31 5.38 15.26 -6.56
C TYR A 31 6.67 14.42 -6.39
N PRO A 32 7.86 15.05 -6.32
CA PRO A 32 9.13 14.33 -6.47
C PRO A 32 9.59 13.57 -5.22
N ALA A 33 8.92 13.73 -4.07
CA ALA A 33 9.35 13.15 -2.80
C ALA A 33 8.21 12.36 -2.13
N ILE A 34 7.66 11.37 -2.84
CA ILE A 34 6.64 10.44 -2.32
C ILE A 34 7.27 9.11 -1.91
N GLU A 35 6.81 8.58 -0.78
CA GLU A 35 6.95 7.17 -0.39
C GLU A 35 5.57 6.55 -0.27
N HIS A 36 5.38 5.36 -0.83
CA HIS A 36 4.15 4.60 -0.74
C HIS A 36 4.39 3.32 0.07
N ILE A 37 3.64 3.17 1.16
CA ILE A 37 3.70 2.01 2.06
C ILE A 37 2.31 1.36 2.08
N VAL A 38 2.22 0.07 1.81
CA VAL A 38 0.96 -0.69 1.91
C VAL A 38 0.98 -1.58 3.14
N MET A 39 -0.08 -1.51 3.95
CA MET A 39 -0.27 -2.34 5.13
C MET A 39 -1.41 -3.32 4.88
N ASP A 40 -1.10 -4.56 4.60
CA ASP A 40 -2.07 -5.61 4.30
C ASP A 40 -2.43 -6.41 5.55
N GLY A 41 -3.72 -6.53 5.85
CA GLY A 41 -4.25 -7.25 7.01
C GLY A 41 -4.29 -8.78 6.88
N GLY A 42 -3.43 -9.37 6.06
CA GLY A 42 -3.39 -10.82 5.82
C GLY A 42 -4.41 -11.27 4.77
N SER A 43 -4.44 -10.57 3.63
CA SER A 43 -5.36 -10.88 2.54
C SER A 43 -5.15 -12.28 1.95
N THR A 44 -6.23 -12.89 1.47
CA THR A 44 -6.25 -14.25 0.91
C THR A 44 -6.84 -14.32 -0.50
N ASP A 45 -7.20 -13.17 -1.07
CA ASP A 45 -7.93 -13.02 -2.32
C ASP A 45 -7.04 -12.74 -3.55
N GLY A 46 -5.71 -12.79 -3.39
CA GLY A 46 -4.75 -12.39 -4.43
C GLY A 46 -4.11 -11.02 -4.22
N THR A 47 -4.55 -10.25 -3.22
CA THR A 47 -4.01 -8.89 -2.96
C THR A 47 -2.50 -8.93 -2.76
N VAL A 48 -2.00 -9.86 -1.94
CA VAL A 48 -0.57 -9.98 -1.61
C VAL A 48 0.27 -10.31 -2.84
N GLU A 49 -0.23 -11.12 -3.76
CA GLU A 49 0.41 -11.45 -5.03
C GLU A 49 0.55 -10.19 -5.90
N VAL A 50 -0.45 -9.32 -5.90
CA VAL A 50 -0.36 -8.02 -6.57
C VAL A 50 0.70 -7.15 -5.90
N LEU A 51 0.75 -7.07 -4.57
CA LEU A 51 1.78 -6.29 -3.85
C LEU A 51 3.19 -6.79 -4.20
N LYS A 52 3.43 -8.11 -4.16
CA LYS A 52 4.69 -8.75 -4.53
C LYS A 52 5.11 -8.48 -5.98
N SER A 53 4.16 -8.26 -6.89
CA SER A 53 4.45 -7.93 -8.29
C SER A 53 5.01 -6.51 -8.50
N HIS A 54 5.06 -5.66 -7.47
CA HIS A 54 5.60 -4.29 -7.52
C HIS A 54 6.91 -4.21 -6.72
N PRO A 55 8.08 -4.46 -7.33
CA PRO A 55 9.35 -4.65 -6.60
C PRO A 55 9.85 -3.40 -5.86
N SER A 56 9.38 -2.20 -6.21
CA SER A 56 9.74 -0.94 -5.55
C SER A 56 8.74 -0.51 -4.48
N LEU A 57 7.65 -1.26 -4.29
CA LEU A 57 6.62 -0.94 -3.30
C LEU A 57 7.05 -1.46 -1.93
N GLN A 58 7.02 -0.59 -0.92
CA GLN A 58 7.16 -1.02 0.45
C GLN A 58 5.83 -1.57 0.94
N PHE A 59 5.81 -2.79 1.46
CA PHE A 59 4.60 -3.33 2.05
C PHE A 59 4.89 -4.30 3.20
N TRP A 60 3.91 -4.44 4.07
CA TRP A 60 3.83 -5.49 5.07
C TRP A 60 2.51 -6.23 4.93
N SER A 61 2.51 -7.53 5.19
CA SER A 61 1.30 -8.35 5.23
C SER A 61 1.37 -9.28 6.43
N GLY A 62 0.32 -9.27 7.23
CA GLY A 62 0.18 -10.15 8.38
C GLY A 62 -1.22 -10.01 8.99
N PRO A 63 -1.65 -10.98 9.80
CA PRO A 63 -2.92 -10.87 10.51
C PRO A 63 -2.93 -9.58 11.33
N ASP A 64 -4.03 -8.84 11.23
CA ASP A 64 -4.24 -7.66 12.05
C ASP A 64 -4.46 -8.12 13.50
N GLU A 65 -3.53 -7.77 14.39
CA GLU A 65 -3.68 -7.92 15.85
C GLU A 65 -4.17 -6.61 16.48
N GLY A 66 -4.84 -5.77 15.71
CA GLY A 66 -5.18 -4.40 16.06
C GLY A 66 -5.95 -4.25 17.39
N HIS A 67 -5.56 -3.23 18.17
CA HIS A 67 -6.25 -2.73 19.36
C HIS A 67 -7.57 -2.00 19.09
N TYR A 68 -7.97 -1.88 17.82
CA TYR A 68 -9.27 -1.36 17.44
C TYR A 68 -10.15 -2.54 17.05
N ASP A 69 -10.87 -3.06 18.04
CA ASP A 69 -12.10 -3.79 17.79
C ASP A 69 -13.00 -2.88 16.95
N ALA A 70 -13.32 -3.31 15.73
CA ALA A 70 -14.38 -2.70 14.93
C ALA A 70 -15.76 -3.07 15.49
#